data_AF-A0A6N2JXR7-F1
#
_entry.id   AF-A0A6N2JXR7-F1
#
_cell.length_a   1.000
_cell.length_b   1.000
_cell.length_c   1.000
_cell.angle_alpha   90.00
_cell.angle_beta   90.00
_cell.angle_gamma   90.00
#
_symmetry.space_group_name_H-M   'P 1'
#
loop_
_entity.id
_entity.type
_entity.pdbx_description
1 polymer ?
#
loop_
_entity_poly.entity_id
_entity_poly.type
_entity_poly.pdbx_seq_one_letter_code
_entity_poly.pdbx_strand_id
1 'polypeptide(L)'
;MDSTITWTLGSTEPDAEANLARIAQWWASLAGQEITWQQRPLTENSDRNAIDWSKQSLDETFAIQTPSLRGITLYWYKPNSPDERNISVGYLQLNQFTQQLDILPSSGRSYQLRITLPKIVYQKTQVIDPQFGCIIQPNGDAVLLFRDETQRLEIQIDLSAVNADLLKQKLSKT
;
A
#
# COMPACT_ATOMS: atom_id res chain seq x y z
N MET A 1 -0.17 -0.50 -13.31
CA MET A 1 -1.48 -1.16 -13.18
C MET A 1 -2.23 -0.45 -12.05
N ASP A 2 -3.38 0.13 -12.34
CA ASP A 2 -4.21 0.77 -11.32
C ASP A 2 -4.73 -0.27 -10.33
N SER A 3 -4.23 -0.21 -9.09
CA SER A 3 -4.62 -1.09 -7.98
C SER A 3 -5.48 -0.34 -6.95
N THR A 4 -6.15 0.71 -7.42
CA THR A 4 -6.94 1.61 -6.57
C THR A 4 -8.41 1.26 -6.72
N ILE A 5 -9.08 0.98 -5.61
CA ILE A 5 -10.53 0.80 -5.57
C ILE A 5 -11.14 1.98 -4.80
N THR A 6 -12.26 2.48 -5.31
CA THR A 6 -12.94 3.65 -4.75
C THR A 6 -14.39 3.31 -4.43
N TRP A 7 -14.87 3.84 -3.32
CA TRP A 7 -16.29 3.81 -2.96
C TRP A 7 -16.74 5.18 -2.47
N THR A 8 -17.93 5.60 -2.88
CA THR A 8 -18.53 6.89 -2.50
C THR A 8 -19.97 6.65 -2.09
N LEU A 9 -20.41 7.31 -1.02
CA LEU A 9 -21.80 7.26 -0.56
C LEU A 9 -22.74 7.80 -1.65
N GLY A 10 -23.78 7.03 -1.98
CA GLY A 10 -24.75 7.39 -3.02
C GLY A 10 -24.25 7.18 -4.45
N SER A 11 -23.11 6.52 -4.66
CA SER A 11 -22.66 6.12 -5.98
C SER A 11 -23.65 5.19 -6.67
N THR A 12 -23.88 5.41 -7.96
CA THR A 12 -24.68 4.54 -8.83
C THR A 12 -23.81 3.62 -9.69
N GLU A 13 -22.49 3.60 -9.44
CA GLU A 13 -21.56 2.75 -10.19
C GLU A 13 -21.86 1.27 -9.90
N PRO A 14 -21.89 0.40 -10.93
CA PRO A 14 -22.20 -1.02 -10.76
C PRO A 14 -21.29 -1.74 -9.75
N ASP A 15 -20.01 -1.34 -9.71
CA ASP A 15 -18.99 -1.97 -8.87
C ASP A 15 -18.93 -1.40 -7.44
N ALA A 16 -19.76 -0.43 -7.08
CA ALA A 16 -19.68 0.25 -5.79
C ALA A 16 -19.83 -0.74 -4.61
N GLU A 17 -20.82 -1.64 -4.66
CA GLU A 17 -21.03 -2.62 -3.60
C GLU A 17 -19.85 -3.61 -3.49
N ALA A 18 -19.35 -4.09 -4.63
CA ALA A 18 -18.20 -4.97 -4.68
C ALA A 18 -16.92 -4.29 -4.15
N ASN A 19 -16.71 -3.01 -4.46
CA ASN A 19 -15.60 -2.22 -3.93
C ASN A 19 -15.71 -2.02 -2.43
N LEU A 20 -16.90 -1.69 -1.91
CA LEU A 20 -17.11 -1.56 -0.47
C LEU A 20 -16.80 -2.88 0.26
N ALA A 21 -17.25 -4.01 -0.28
CA ALA A 21 -16.96 -5.33 0.28
C ALA A 21 -15.46 -5.65 0.30
N ARG A 22 -14.72 -5.31 -0.76
CA ARG A 22 -13.25 -5.47 -0.81
C ARG A 22 -12.54 -4.58 0.21
N ILE A 23 -12.98 -3.33 0.36
CA ILE A 23 -12.44 -2.41 1.37
C ILE A 23 -12.76 -2.91 2.78
N ALA A 24 -13.97 -3.45 3.00
CA ALA A 24 -14.37 -4.05 4.27
C ALA A 24 -13.47 -5.23 4.64
N GLN A 25 -13.18 -6.12 3.69
CA GLN A 25 -12.29 -7.25 3.88
C GLN A 25 -10.87 -6.79 4.21
N TRP A 26 -10.37 -5.79 3.49
CA TRP A 26 -9.06 -5.20 3.78
C TRP A 26 -9.00 -4.59 5.18
N TRP A 27 -10.01 -3.80 5.55
CA TRP A 27 -10.10 -3.18 6.89
C TRP A 27 -10.11 -4.23 8.00
N ALA A 28 -10.93 -5.28 7.86
CA ALA A 28 -10.98 -6.38 8.82
C ALA A 28 -9.65 -7.13 8.94
N SER A 29 -8.90 -7.24 7.83
CA SER A 29 -7.60 -7.90 7.82
C SER A 29 -6.53 -7.17 8.65
N LEU A 30 -6.74 -5.90 8.98
CA LEU A 30 -5.80 -5.12 9.79
C LEU A 30 -5.75 -5.56 11.26
N ALA A 31 -6.66 -6.43 11.70
CA ALA A 31 -6.72 -6.89 13.08
C ALA A 31 -5.35 -7.33 13.62
N GLY A 32 -4.89 -6.66 14.69
CA GLY A 32 -3.62 -6.92 15.34
C GLY A 32 -2.38 -6.38 14.62
N GLN A 33 -2.53 -5.78 13.44
CA GLN A 33 -1.42 -5.17 12.70
C GLN A 33 -1.17 -3.73 13.17
N GLU A 34 0.10 -3.36 13.23
CA GLU A 34 0.49 -1.97 13.42
C GLU A 34 0.13 -1.15 12.17
N ILE A 35 -0.50 -0.01 12.37
CA ILE A 35 -0.87 0.95 11.32
C ILE A 35 -0.33 2.33 11.64
N THR A 36 -0.09 3.12 10.60
CA THR A 36 0.06 4.57 10.72
C THR A 36 -1.29 5.22 10.43
N TRP A 37 -1.79 5.98 11.40
CA TRP A 37 -3.02 6.76 11.32
C TRP A 37 -2.67 8.24 11.19
N GLN A 38 -3.09 8.86 10.09
CA GLN A 38 -2.83 10.28 9.83
C GLN A 38 -4.14 11.04 9.61
N GLN A 39 -4.20 12.29 10.06
CA GLN A 39 -5.34 13.18 9.87
C GLN A 39 -4.88 14.54 9.34
N ARG A 40 -5.51 15.04 8.27
CA ARG A 40 -5.21 16.35 7.70
C ARG A 40 -6.48 17.17 7.54
N PRO A 41 -6.51 18.43 7.98
CA PRO A 41 -7.65 19.31 7.75
C PRO A 41 -7.81 19.57 6.25
N LEU A 42 -9.06 19.66 5.80
CA LEU A 42 -9.41 20.08 4.45
C LEU A 42 -9.82 21.55 4.51
N THR A 43 -9.24 22.39 3.66
CA THR A 43 -9.80 23.72 3.40
C THR A 43 -10.77 23.63 2.22
N GLU A 44 -11.72 24.58 2.12
CA GLU A 44 -12.81 24.54 1.13
C GLU A 44 -12.34 24.41 -0.34
N ASN A 45 -11.08 24.77 -0.63
CA ASN A 45 -10.46 24.67 -1.95
C ASN A 45 -9.30 23.66 -2.04
N SER A 46 -9.13 22.78 -1.05
CA SER A 46 -8.06 21.79 -1.07
C SER A 46 -8.32 20.73 -2.14
N ASP A 47 -7.45 20.65 -3.15
CA ASP A 47 -7.33 19.44 -3.96
C ASP A 47 -6.92 18.28 -3.05
N ARG A 48 -7.73 17.22 -3.00
CA ARG A 48 -7.49 16.03 -2.17
C ARG A 48 -6.17 15.35 -2.53
N ASN A 49 -5.71 15.51 -3.77
CA ASN A 49 -4.45 14.95 -4.24
C ASN A 49 -3.23 15.80 -3.84
N ALA A 50 -3.44 17.03 -3.37
CA ALA A 50 -2.39 17.97 -2.99
C ALA A 50 -2.12 18.02 -1.47
N ILE A 51 -2.77 17.15 -0.69
CA ILE A 51 -2.57 17.10 0.77
C ILE A 51 -1.14 16.65 1.09
N ASP A 52 -0.44 17.42 1.94
CA ASP A 52 0.85 17.02 2.47
C ASP A 52 0.69 15.99 3.60
N TRP A 53 1.19 14.78 3.35
CA TRP A 53 1.19 13.66 4.29
C TRP A 53 2.53 13.48 5.02
N SER A 54 3.42 14.47 4.96
CA SER A 54 4.60 14.54 5.84
C SER A 54 4.19 14.40 7.31
N LYS A 55 5.07 13.82 8.14
CA LYS A 55 4.75 13.48 9.53
C LYS A 55 4.32 14.73 10.33
N GLN A 56 3.17 14.64 11.00
CA GLN A 56 2.62 15.71 11.86
C GLN A 56 2.30 15.22 13.27
N SER A 57 2.00 16.16 14.18
CA SER A 57 1.79 15.89 15.61
C SER A 57 0.56 15.04 15.93
N LEU A 58 -0.45 15.03 15.05
CA LEU A 58 -1.66 14.21 15.17
C LEU A 58 -1.51 12.82 14.55
N ASP A 59 -0.34 12.50 13.98
CA ASP A 59 -0.09 11.18 13.42
C ASP A 59 0.19 10.19 14.54
N GLU A 60 -0.46 9.04 14.47
CA GLU A 60 -0.34 7.98 15.48
C GLU A 60 0.10 6.67 14.83
N THR A 61 0.83 5.87 15.58
CA THR A 61 1.16 4.49 15.20
C THR A 61 0.66 3.57 16.30
N PHE A 62 -0.20 2.60 15.95
CA PHE A 62 -0.74 1.65 16.93
C PHE A 62 -1.21 0.36 16.26
N ALA A 63 -1.28 -0.72 17.04
CA ALA A 63 -1.88 -1.98 16.61
C ALA A 63 -3.41 -1.92 16.67
N ILE A 64 -4.07 -1.86 15.52
CA ILE A 64 -5.53 -1.74 15.45
C ILE A 64 -6.21 -3.04 15.90
N GLN A 65 -7.23 -2.93 16.75
CA GLN A 65 -7.92 -4.08 17.34
C GLN A 65 -9.35 -4.20 16.81
N THR A 66 -9.73 -5.42 16.48
CA THR A 66 -11.07 -5.82 15.98
C THR A 66 -11.71 -4.83 14.98
N PRO A 67 -10.99 -4.43 13.90
CA PRO A 67 -11.56 -3.56 12.89
C PRO A 67 -12.73 -4.23 12.17
N SER A 68 -13.83 -3.51 11.99
CA SER A 68 -14.97 -3.97 11.20
C SER A 68 -15.65 -2.82 10.45
N LEU A 69 -16.27 -3.12 9.31
CA LEU A 69 -17.15 -2.19 8.60
C LEU A 69 -18.59 -2.68 8.77
N ARG A 70 -19.47 -1.83 9.33
CA ARG A 70 -20.90 -2.12 9.47
C ARG A 70 -21.69 -1.03 8.74
N GLY A 71 -22.31 -1.40 7.62
CA GLY A 71 -22.87 -0.45 6.66
C GLY A 71 -21.76 0.44 6.09
N ILE A 72 -21.81 1.73 6.39
CA ILE A 72 -20.82 2.73 5.96
C ILE A 72 -19.95 3.23 7.12
N THR A 73 -19.96 2.54 8.26
CA THR A 73 -19.24 2.96 9.46
C THR A 73 -18.11 2.00 9.76
N LEU A 74 -16.89 2.53 9.78
CA LEU A 74 -15.70 1.81 10.23
C LEU A 74 -15.67 1.83 11.75
N TYR A 75 -15.39 0.69 12.37
CA TYR A 75 -15.23 0.50 13.80
C TYR A 75 -13.88 -0.12 14.11
N TRP A 76 -13.29 0.22 15.24
CA TRP A 76 -12.03 -0.35 15.74
C TRP A 76 -11.82 -0.02 17.22
N TYR A 77 -10.82 -0.65 17.85
CA TYR A 77 -10.34 -0.30 19.17
C TYR A 77 -8.85 0.08 19.10
N LYS A 78 -8.45 1.02 19.96
CA LYS A 78 -7.03 1.29 20.21
C LYS A 78 -6.46 0.28 21.22
N PRO A 79 -5.15 -0.01 21.20
CA PRO A 79 -4.52 -0.84 22.23
C PRO A 79 -4.87 -0.33 23.63
N ASN A 80 -5.21 -1.25 24.52
CA ASN A 80 -5.51 -0.97 25.94
C ASN A 80 -6.68 0.01 26.18
N SER A 81 -7.51 0.28 25.17
CA SER A 81 -8.72 1.08 25.29
C SER A 81 -9.94 0.16 25.24
N PRO A 82 -10.82 0.15 26.27
CA PRO A 82 -12.06 -0.61 26.23
C PRO A 82 -13.11 0.03 25.31
N ASP A 83 -12.90 1.29 24.90
CA ASP A 83 -13.87 2.03 24.10
C ASP A 83 -13.74 1.74 22.60
N GLU A 84 -14.87 1.35 21.98
CA GLU A 84 -15.00 1.22 20.54
C GLU A 84 -14.98 2.61 19.88
N ARG A 85 -14.07 2.78 18.93
CA ARG A 85 -13.99 3.97 18.07
C ARG A 85 -14.72 3.69 16.77
N ASN A 86 -15.31 4.75 16.20
CA ASN A 86 -16.01 4.62 14.93
C ASN A 86 -15.96 5.90 14.09
N ILE A 87 -16.17 5.73 12.78
CA ILE A 87 -16.35 6.82 11.84
C ILE A 87 -17.25 6.40 10.68
N SER A 88 -18.35 7.12 10.49
CA SER A 88 -19.18 6.98 9.29
C SER A 88 -18.52 7.69 8.12
N VAL A 89 -18.45 7.02 6.97
CA VAL A 89 -17.66 7.46 5.81
C VAL A 89 -18.54 7.87 4.64
N GLY A 90 -18.15 8.93 3.95
CA GLY A 90 -18.76 9.38 2.70
C GLY A 90 -17.95 8.98 1.48
N TYR A 91 -16.67 8.66 1.67
CA TYR A 91 -15.74 8.26 0.61
C TYR A 91 -14.62 7.39 1.18
N LEU A 92 -14.23 6.38 0.41
CA LEU A 92 -13.11 5.50 0.69
C LEU A 92 -12.31 5.31 -0.61
N GLN A 93 -10.99 5.36 -0.50
CA GLN A 93 -10.09 4.98 -1.58
C GLN A 93 -8.98 4.08 -1.03
N LEU A 94 -8.99 2.82 -1.44
CA LEU A 94 -7.95 1.86 -1.07
C LEU A 94 -6.97 1.69 -2.23
N ASN A 95 -5.72 2.05 -2.00
CA ASN A 95 -4.62 1.63 -2.84
C ASN A 95 -4.11 0.28 -2.34
N GLN A 96 -4.43 -0.78 -3.08
CA GLN A 96 -4.05 -2.14 -2.74
C GLN A 96 -2.55 -2.40 -2.89
N PHE A 97 -1.84 -1.56 -3.64
CA PHE A 97 -0.40 -1.68 -3.80
C PHE A 97 0.35 -1.10 -2.60
N THR A 98 0.05 0.16 -2.24
CA THR A 98 0.71 0.83 -1.10
C THR A 98 0.09 0.44 0.25
N GLN A 99 -0.97 -0.38 0.25
CA GLN A 99 -1.71 -0.77 1.45
C GLN A 99 -2.16 0.45 2.26
N GLN A 100 -2.78 1.40 1.54
CA GLN A 100 -3.19 2.69 2.04
C GLN A 100 -4.68 2.92 1.79
N LEU A 101 -5.41 3.27 2.85
CA LEU A 101 -6.82 3.64 2.79
C LEU A 101 -6.98 5.12 3.13
N ASP A 102 -7.48 5.89 2.16
CA ASP A 102 -7.89 7.28 2.35
C ASP A 102 -9.39 7.34 2.64
N ILE A 103 -9.77 8.13 3.64
CA ILE A 103 -11.13 8.16 4.18
C ILE A 103 -11.61 9.61 4.29
N LEU A 104 -12.82 9.87 3.81
CA LEU A 104 -13.54 11.10 4.14
C LEU A 104 -14.76 10.80 5.01
N PRO A 105 -14.90 11.46 6.17
CA PRO A 105 -16.08 11.32 7.02
C PRO A 105 -17.36 11.79 6.31
N SER A 106 -18.49 11.10 6.52
CA SER A 106 -19.79 11.55 6.00
C SER A 106 -20.41 12.69 6.80
N SER A 107 -19.92 12.96 8.01
CA SER A 107 -20.47 13.95 8.94
C SER A 107 -20.20 15.41 8.55
N GLY A 108 -19.70 15.69 7.34
CA GLY A 108 -19.32 17.04 6.91
C GLY A 108 -18.12 17.63 7.68
N ARG A 109 -17.31 16.78 8.33
CA ARG A 109 -16.10 17.22 9.02
C ARG A 109 -15.03 17.58 7.99
N SER A 110 -14.36 18.70 8.20
CA SER A 110 -13.32 19.23 7.30
C SER A 110 -11.95 18.58 7.54
N TYR A 111 -11.87 17.24 7.45
CA TYR A 111 -10.59 16.54 7.43
C TYR A 111 -10.65 15.26 6.60
N GLN A 112 -9.47 14.82 6.15
CA GLN A 112 -9.23 13.52 5.54
C GLN A 112 -8.36 12.68 6.48
N LEU A 113 -8.62 11.38 6.50
CA LEU A 113 -7.77 10.41 7.17
C LEU A 113 -7.02 9.57 6.14
N ARG A 114 -5.83 9.12 6.53
CA ARG A 114 -5.06 8.12 5.80
C ARG A 114 -4.57 7.06 6.76
N ILE A 115 -4.91 5.81 6.45
CA ILE A 115 -4.48 4.63 7.19
C ILE A 115 -3.52 3.83 6.32
N THR A 116 -2.30 3.63 6.78
CA THR A 116 -1.25 2.96 6.03
C THR A 116 -0.70 1.79 6.83
N LEU A 117 -0.53 0.62 6.20
CA LEU A 117 0.31 -0.43 6.80
C LEU A 117 1.78 -0.08 6.58
N PRO A 118 2.63 -0.10 7.62
CA PRO A 118 4.07 0.15 7.52
C PRO A 118 4.82 -1.05 6.91
N LYS A 119 4.22 -1.76 5.94
CA LYS A 119 4.87 -2.90 5.28
C LYS A 119 5.58 -2.42 4.02
N ILE A 120 6.89 -2.71 3.95
CA ILE A 120 7.62 -2.69 2.68
C ILE A 120 7.04 -3.82 1.82
N VAL A 121 6.18 -3.46 0.86
CA VAL A 121 5.63 -4.42 -0.10
C VAL A 121 6.69 -4.65 -1.18
N TYR A 122 7.52 -5.69 -1.00
CA TYR A 122 8.40 -6.15 -2.07
C TYR A 122 7.53 -6.73 -3.20
N GLN A 123 7.59 -6.13 -4.39
CA GLN A 123 7.03 -6.74 -5.58
C GLN A 123 7.87 -7.96 -5.95
N LYS A 124 7.25 -9.14 -5.95
CA LYS A 124 7.86 -10.35 -6.47
C LYS A 124 7.37 -10.58 -7.89
N THR A 125 8.24 -10.33 -8.86
CA THR A 125 8.02 -10.76 -10.24
C THR A 125 8.75 -12.09 -10.43
N GLN A 126 8.01 -13.13 -10.79
CA GLN A 126 8.61 -14.43 -11.12
C GLN A 126 8.83 -14.52 -12.62
N VAL A 127 10.08 -14.84 -12.98
CA VAL A 127 10.46 -15.11 -14.36
C VAL A 127 10.96 -16.55 -14.41
N ILE A 128 10.39 -17.36 -15.29
CA ILE A 128 10.69 -18.80 -15.39
C ILE A 128 11.61 -19.00 -16.58
N ASP A 129 12.85 -19.41 -16.32
CA ASP A 129 13.88 -19.66 -17.33
C ASP A 129 14.05 -18.55 -18.39
N PRO A 130 14.29 -17.28 -17.96
CA PRO A 130 14.50 -16.18 -18.91
C PRO A 130 15.76 -16.36 -19.74
N GLN A 131 15.77 -15.73 -20.91
CA GLN A 131 17.04 -15.41 -21.58
C GLN A 131 17.83 -14.46 -20.69
N PHE A 132 19.13 -14.69 -20.53
CA PHE A 132 19.96 -13.79 -19.73
C PHE A 132 21.31 -13.47 -20.37
N GLY A 133 21.82 -12.29 -20.07
CA GLY A 133 23.14 -11.81 -20.49
C GLY A 133 23.86 -11.12 -19.33
N CYS A 134 25.19 -11.06 -19.41
CA CYS A 134 26.03 -10.40 -18.42
C CYS A 134 27.16 -9.64 -19.10
N ILE A 135 27.39 -8.40 -18.67
CA ILE A 135 28.56 -7.60 -19.04
C ILE A 135 29.32 -7.27 -17.77
N ILE A 136 30.60 -7.65 -17.71
CA ILE A 136 31.51 -7.27 -16.62
C ILE A 136 32.34 -6.08 -17.10
N GLN A 137 32.31 -5.00 -16.33
CA GLN A 137 33.07 -3.79 -16.57
C GLN A 137 34.51 -3.91 -16.07
N PRO A 138 35.47 -3.11 -16.57
CA PRO A 138 36.86 -3.18 -16.15
C PRO A 138 37.09 -2.93 -14.64
N ASN A 139 36.20 -2.20 -13.99
CA ASN A 139 36.24 -1.93 -12.55
C ASN A 139 35.66 -3.09 -11.70
N GLY A 140 35.18 -4.16 -12.35
CA GLY A 140 34.58 -5.33 -11.71
C GLY A 140 33.06 -5.26 -11.53
N ASP A 141 32.42 -4.12 -11.77
CA ASP A 141 30.97 -4.01 -11.75
C ASP A 141 30.35 -4.87 -12.87
N ALA A 142 29.12 -5.31 -12.68
CA ALA A 142 28.44 -6.18 -13.63
C ALA A 142 27.03 -5.67 -13.92
N VAL A 143 26.62 -5.76 -15.18
CA VAL A 143 25.23 -5.55 -15.60
C VAL A 143 24.68 -6.88 -16.04
N LEU A 144 23.62 -7.34 -15.37
CA LEU A 144 22.85 -8.52 -15.76
C LEU A 144 21.58 -8.07 -16.45
N LEU A 145 21.22 -8.76 -17.53
CA LEU A 145 19.95 -8.54 -18.22
C LEU A 145 19.19 -9.87 -18.25
N PHE A 146 17.94 -9.85 -17.82
CA PHE A 146 17.00 -10.97 -17.94
C PHE A 146 15.84 -10.56 -18.82
N ARG A 147 15.51 -11.38 -19.82
CA ARG A 147 14.41 -11.13 -20.76
C ARG A 147 13.47 -12.34 -20.80
N ASP A 148 12.19 -12.06 -20.61
CA ASP A 148 11.09 -13.01 -20.79
C ASP A 148 10.20 -12.52 -21.92
N GLU A 149 10.29 -13.18 -23.07
CA GLU A 149 9.52 -12.82 -24.26
C GLU A 149 8.03 -13.12 -24.10
N THR A 150 7.68 -14.12 -23.28
CA THR A 150 6.28 -14.50 -23.04
C THR A 150 5.57 -13.44 -22.21
N GLN A 151 6.22 -12.97 -21.14
CA GLN A 151 5.72 -11.88 -20.30
C GLN A 151 6.01 -10.49 -20.88
N ARG A 152 6.80 -10.39 -21.97
CA ARG A 152 7.33 -9.14 -22.54
C ARG A 152 8.01 -8.27 -21.48
N LEU A 153 8.84 -8.91 -20.66
CA LEU A 153 9.54 -8.28 -19.55
C LEU A 153 11.04 -8.27 -19.80
N GLU A 154 11.67 -7.13 -19.48
CA GLU A 154 13.12 -7.00 -19.42
C GLU A 154 13.52 -6.44 -18.06
N ILE A 155 14.42 -7.14 -17.37
CA ILE A 155 14.92 -6.77 -16.04
C ILE A 155 16.43 -6.58 -16.15
N GLN A 156 16.88 -5.34 -15.98
CA GLN A 156 18.29 -5.01 -15.84
C GLN A 156 18.65 -4.94 -14.35
N ILE A 157 19.78 -5.55 -13.97
CA ILE A 157 20.33 -5.53 -12.62
C ILE A 157 21.76 -5.03 -12.71
N ASP A 158 22.01 -3.85 -12.16
CA ASP A 158 23.35 -3.29 -12.00
C ASP A 158 23.92 -3.74 -10.65
N LEU A 159 25.06 -4.43 -10.70
CA LEU A 159 25.76 -4.96 -9.54
C LEU A 159 27.11 -4.27 -9.40
N SER A 160 27.43 -3.83 -8.19
CA SER A 160 28.81 -3.48 -7.84
C SER A 160 29.71 -4.71 -7.89
N ALA A 161 31.01 -4.51 -8.05
CA ALA A 161 32.01 -5.60 -8.00
C ALA A 161 31.84 -6.52 -6.79
N VAL A 162 31.57 -5.94 -5.61
CA VAL A 162 31.32 -6.68 -4.36
C VAL A 162 30.08 -7.57 -4.47
N ASN A 163 28.97 -7.05 -4.99
CA ASN A 163 27.74 -7.81 -5.13
C ASN A 163 27.80 -8.84 -6.27
N ALA A 164 28.54 -8.55 -7.34
CA ALA A 164 28.80 -9.49 -8.42
C ALA A 164 29.58 -10.71 -7.91
N ASP A 165 30.62 -10.51 -7.10
CA ASP A 165 31.37 -11.61 -6.51
C ASP A 165 30.57 -12.39 -5.47
N LEU A 166 29.75 -11.69 -4.67
CA LEU A 166 28.82 -12.36 -3.77
C LEU A 166 27.80 -13.24 -4.53
N LEU A 167 27.26 -12.75 -5.64
CA LEU A 167 26.33 -13.51 -6.48
C LEU A 167 27.02 -14.76 -7.05
N LYS A 168 28.24 -14.63 -7.59
CA LYS A 168 29.02 -15.78 -8.07
C LYS A 168 29.20 -16.83 -6.97
N GLN A 169 29.57 -16.41 -5.76
CA GLN A 169 29.73 -17.31 -4.61
C GLN A 169 28.42 -18.02 -4.21
N LYS A 170 27.28 -17.34 -4.31
CA LYS A 170 25.97 -17.93 -4.01
C LYS A 170 25.54 -18.96 -5.05
N LEU A 171 25.88 -18.74 -6.32
CA LEU A 171 25.54 -19.64 -7.42
C LEU A 171 26.52 -20.82 -7.56
N SER A 172 27.78 -20.66 -7.12
CA SER A 172 28.81 -21.70 -7.21
C SER A 172 28.83 -22.67 -6.02
N LYS A 173 28.11 -22.37 -4.93
CA LYS A 173 27.94 -23.31 -3.82
C LYS A 173 27.02 -24.45 -4.23
N THR A 174 27.64 -25.57 -4.61
CA THR A 174 27.03 -26.90 -4.65
C THR A 174 27.21 -27.57 -3.29
#